data_AF-A0A529ZBY4-F1
#
_entry.id   AF-A0A529ZBY4-F1
#
_cell.length_a   1.000
_cell.length_b   1.000
_cell.length_c   1.000
_cell.angle_alpha   90.00
_cell.angle_beta   90.00
_cell.angle_gamma   90.00
#
_symmetry.space_group_name_H-M   'P 1'
#
loop_
_entity.id
_entity.type
_entity.pdbx_description
1 polymer ?
#
loop_
_entity_poly.entity_id
_entity_poly.type
_entity_poly.pdbx_seq_one_letter_code
_entity_poly.pdbx_strand_id
1 'polypeptide(L)' 'PGTMSEFELTRRLADTDAAVIMKVGRNLPKIRRALEATGKLARAVYVERGTMPGSVSMRLAEKPDDKAPYFAIVLVAG' A
#
# COMPACT_ATOMS: atom_id res chain seq x y z
N PRO A 1 7.13 4.02 -5.64
CA PRO A 1 7.45 4.01 -4.20
C PRO A 1 6.60 4.99 -3.39
N GLY A 2 6.36 4.67 -2.11
CA GLY A 2 5.49 5.45 -1.21
C GLY A 2 6.00 6.86 -0.89
N THR A 3 7.23 7.21 -1.25
CA THR A 3 7.81 8.55 -1.04
C THR A 3 7.40 9.58 -2.09
N MET A 4 6.78 9.16 -3.20
CA MET A 4 6.23 10.08 -4.23
C MET A 4 5.18 11.02 -3.66
N SER A 5 4.89 12.13 -4.34
CA SER A 5 3.71 12.95 -4.02
C SER A 5 2.44 12.11 -4.19
N GLU A 6 1.36 12.50 -3.51
CA GLU A 6 0.09 11.82 -3.63
C GLU A 6 -0.43 11.85 -5.07
N PHE A 7 -0.33 13.02 -5.72
CA PHE A 7 -0.69 13.20 -7.13
C PHE A 7 0.03 12.21 -8.05
N GLU A 8 1.36 12.11 -7.96
CA GLU A 8 2.14 11.20 -8.79
C GLU A 8 1.84 9.73 -8.49
N LEU A 9 1.61 9.39 -7.22
CA LEU A 9 1.25 8.03 -6.82
C LEU A 9 -0.12 7.65 -7.39
N THR A 10 -1.13 8.52 -7.24
CA THR A 10 -2.49 8.31 -7.77
C THR A 10 -2.47 8.18 -9.29
N ARG A 11 -1.76 9.06 -10.00
CA ARG A 11 -1.64 9.00 -11.47
C ARG A 11 -1.09 7.65 -11.93
N ARG A 12 0.06 7.23 -11.38
CA ARG A 12 0.68 5.94 -11.75
C ARG A 12 -0.19 4.75 -11.38
N LEU A 13 -0.86 4.81 -10.23
CA LEU A 13 -1.79 3.78 -9.82
C LEU A 13 -2.97 3.70 -10.77
N ALA A 14 -3.51 4.81 -11.28
CA ALA A 14 -4.60 4.80 -12.25
C ALA A 14 -4.17 4.09 -13.55
N ASP A 15 -2.96 4.38 -14.03
CA ASP A 15 -2.42 3.92 -15.32
C ASP A 15 -1.84 2.49 -15.29
N THR A 16 -1.92 1.77 -14.16
CA THR A 16 -1.37 0.41 -14.05
C THR A 16 -2.36 -0.57 -13.42
N ASP A 17 -2.38 -1.81 -13.89
CA ASP A 17 -3.21 -2.88 -13.33
C ASP A 17 -2.64 -3.39 -11.99
N ALA A 18 -1.36 -3.76 -11.96
CA ALA A 18 -0.67 -4.26 -10.78
C ALA A 18 0.39 -3.30 -10.26
N ALA A 19 0.61 -3.24 -8.94
CA ALA A 19 1.62 -2.37 -8.34
C ALA A 19 2.24 -2.95 -7.07
N VAL A 20 3.52 -2.62 -6.86
CA VAL A 20 4.22 -2.84 -5.58
C VAL A 20 4.66 -1.50 -5.03
N ILE A 21 4.21 -1.18 -3.82
CA ILE A 21 4.50 0.08 -3.14
C ILE A 21 5.41 -0.23 -1.95
N MET A 22 6.68 0.13 -2.10
CA MET A 22 7.68 0.07 -1.03
C MET A 22 7.72 1.35 -0.20
N LYS A 23 8.39 1.29 0.96
CA LYS A 23 8.56 2.40 1.91
C LYS A 23 7.21 2.86 2.47
N VAL A 24 6.40 1.88 2.89
CA VAL A 24 5.04 2.10 3.41
C VAL A 24 5.08 2.93 4.68
N GLY A 25 5.63 2.41 5.79
CA GLY A 25 5.87 3.14 7.05
C GLY A 25 4.95 4.36 7.29
N ARG A 26 5.57 5.54 7.42
CA ARG A 26 4.87 6.84 7.59
C ARG A 26 4.05 7.31 6.38
N ASN A 27 4.23 6.70 5.20
CA ASN A 27 3.51 7.05 3.98
C ASN A 27 2.18 6.30 3.84
N LEU A 28 1.86 5.36 4.73
CA LEU A 28 0.65 4.54 4.65
C LEU A 28 -0.65 5.36 4.50
N PRO A 29 -0.89 6.47 5.24
CA PRO A 29 -2.10 7.26 5.04
C PRO A 29 -2.25 7.79 3.61
N LYS A 30 -1.16 8.33 3.05
CA LYS A 30 -1.13 8.85 1.67
C LYS A 30 -1.33 7.73 0.64
N ILE A 31 -0.71 6.57 0.87
CA ILE A 31 -0.86 5.40 0.00
C ILE A 31 -2.31 4.94 -0.01
N ARG A 32 -2.97 4.88 1.16
CA ARG A 32 -4.39 4.51 1.29
C ARG A 32 -5.28 5.47 0.48
N ARG A 33 -5.10 6.79 0.63
CA ARG A 33 -5.85 7.79 -0.15
C ARG A 33 -5.66 7.64 -1.66
N ALA A 34 -4.43 7.43 -2.12
CA ALA A 34 -4.15 7.23 -3.54
C ALA A 34 -4.80 5.95 -4.11
N LEU A 35 -4.82 4.87 -3.33
CA LEU A 35 -5.49 3.63 -3.70
C LEU A 35 -7.02 3.76 -3.70
N GLU A 36 -7.57 4.53 -2.77
CA GLU A 36 -9.00 4.82 -2.71
C GLU A 36 -9.45 5.66 -3.91
N ALA A 37 -8.70 6.73 -4.22
CA ALA A 37 -8.95 7.60 -5.37
C ALA A 37 -8.91 6.87 -6.73
N THR A 38 -8.20 5.73 -6.80
CA THR A 38 -8.09 4.91 -8.01
C THR A 38 -8.97 3.66 -7.99
N GLY A 39 -9.82 3.50 -6.97
CA GLY A 39 -10.69 2.32 -6.81
C GLY A 39 -9.94 1.01 -6.53
N LYS A 40 -8.65 1.09 -6.20
CA LYS A 40 -7.75 -0.06 -6.03
C LYS A 40 -7.58 -0.50 -4.57
N LEU A 41 -8.09 0.26 -3.61
CA LEU A 41 -7.97 -0.04 -2.17
C LEU A 41 -8.52 -1.42 -1.80
N ALA A 42 -9.67 -1.81 -2.34
CA ALA A 42 -10.33 -3.07 -2.00
C ALA A 42 -9.51 -4.33 -2.37
N ARG A 43 -8.67 -4.23 -3.41
CA ARG A 43 -7.78 -5.31 -3.87
C ARG A 43 -6.34 -5.15 -3.41
N ALA A 44 -6.02 -4.10 -2.67
CA ALA A 44 -4.69 -3.88 -2.14
C ALA A 44 -4.44 -4.79 -0.92
N VAL A 45 -3.28 -5.44 -0.89
CA VAL A 45 -2.81 -6.29 0.20
C VAL A 45 -1.68 -5.60 0.93
N TYR A 46 -1.82 -5.43 2.23
CA TYR A 46 -0.76 -4.99 3.12
C TYR A 46 0.06 -6.20 3.58
N VAL A 47 1.39 -6.07 3.57
CA VAL A 47 2.30 -7.09 4.10
C VAL A 47 3.36 -6.41 4.95
N GLU A 48 3.53 -6.87 6.19
CA GLU A 48 4.67 -6.51 7.01
C GLU A 48 5.50 -7.73 7.40
N ARG A 49 6.81 -7.50 7.53
CA ARG A 49 7.83 -8.50 7.87
C ARG A 49 7.67 -9.77 7.04
N GLY A 50 7.40 -9.62 5.74
CA GLY A 50 7.18 -10.74 4.81
C GLY A 50 8.30 -11.76 4.91
N THR A 51 7.93 -13.04 5.00
CA THR A 51 8.84 -14.20 5.21
C THR A 51 9.68 -14.20 6.49
N MET A 52 9.45 -13.24 7.40
CA MET A 52 10.11 -13.16 8.71
C MET A 52 9.14 -13.61 9.83
N PRO A 53 9.66 -13.97 11.02
CA PRO A 53 8.81 -14.19 12.20
C PRO A 53 7.91 -12.98 12.50
N GLY A 54 6.64 -13.25 12.79
CA GLY A 54 5.64 -12.21 13.01
C GLY A 54 5.18 -11.52 11.72
N SER A 55 5.29 -12.18 10.57
CA SER A 55 4.70 -11.67 9.32
C SER A 55 3.18 -11.53 9.46
N VAL A 56 2.66 -10.40 8.97
CA VAL A 56 1.22 -10.15 8.87
C VAL A 56 0.91 -9.81 7.43
N SER A 57 -0.15 -10.42 6.91
CA SER A 57 -0.74 -10.07 5.61
C SER A 57 -2.24 -9.95 5.76
N MET A 58 -2.82 -8.88 5.20
CA MET A 58 -4.26 -8.64 5.21
C MET A 58 -4.65 -7.70 4.06
N ARG A 59 -5.95 -7.61 3.74
CA ARG A 59 -6.40 -6.55 2.84
C ARG A 59 -6.14 -5.20 3.49
N LEU A 60 -5.62 -4.26 2.71
CA LEU A 60 -5.36 -2.92 3.24
C LEU A 60 -6.66 -2.25 3.71
N ALA A 61 -7.78 -2.50 3.03
CA ALA A 61 -9.10 -2.03 3.44
C ALA A 61 -9.54 -2.52 4.84
N GLU A 62 -9.04 -3.67 5.29
CA GLU A 62 -9.37 -4.27 6.59
C GLU A 62 -8.40 -3.85 7.70
N LYS A 63 -7.28 -3.19 7.36
CA LYS A 63 -6.30 -2.73 8.34
C LYS A 63 -6.86 -1.52 9.12
N PRO A 64 -6.98 -1.60 10.46
CA PRO A 64 -7.72 -0.63 11.27
C PRO A 64 -6.99 0.70 11.48
N ASP A 65 -5.67 0.75 11.26
CA ASP A 65 -4.87 1.95 11.41
C ASP A 65 -3.89 2.15 10.24
N ASP A 66 -3.22 3.29 10.24
CA ASP A 66 -2.19 3.63 9.26
C ASP A 66 -0.78 3.55 9.86
N LYS A 67 -0.56 2.63 10.80
CA LYS A 67 0.77 2.34 11.35
C LYS A 67 1.39 1.16 10.62
N ALA A 68 2.64 1.32 10.21
CA ALA A 68 3.39 0.26 9.55
C ALA A 68 4.86 0.26 9.99
N PRO A 69 5.47 -0.90 10.27
CA PRO A 69 6.90 -1.00 10.56
C PRO A 69 7.73 -0.74 9.30
N TYR A 70 9.05 -0.67 9.48
CA TYR A 70 9.98 -0.38 8.38
C TYR A 70 9.86 -1.38 7.21
N PHE A 71 9.79 -2.68 7.53
CA PHE A 71 9.63 -3.76 6.55
C PHE A 71 8.16 -4.00 6.21
N ALA A 72 7.50 -2.97 5.67
CA ALA A 72 6.14 -3.06 5.16
C ALA A 72 6.06 -2.66 3.68
N ILE A 73 5.23 -3.39 2.93
CA ILE A 73 4.91 -3.15 1.52
C ILE A 73 3.40 -3.23 1.31
N VAL A 74 2.91 -2.57 0.26
CA VAL A 74 1.54 -2.75 -0.24
C VAL A 74 1.61 -3.30 -1.66
N LEU A 75 0.79 -4.30 -1.93
CA LEU A 75 0.67 -4.99 -3.21
C LEU A 75 -0.72 -4.71 -3.79
N VAL A 76 -0.81 -4.50 -5.10
CA VAL A 76 -2.07 -4.43 -5.85
C VAL A 76 -1.96 -5.47 -6.96
N ALA A 77 -2.88 -6.44 -6.95
CA ALA A 77 -2.97 -7.43 -8.03
C ALA A 77 -3.55 -6.80 -9.31
N GLY A 78 -3.10 -7.31 -10.46
CA GLY A 78 -3.59 -6.95 -11.79
C GLY A 78 -5.05 -7.34 -11.98
#